data_AF-A0A0D2R4E7-F1
#
_entry.id   AF-A0A0D2R4E7-F1
#
_cell.length_a   1.000
_cell.length_b   1.000
_cell.length_c   1.000
_cell.angle_alpha   90.00
_cell.angle_beta   90.00
_cell.angle_gamma   90.00
#
_symmetry.space_group_name_H-M   'P 1'
#
loop_
_entity.id
_entity.type
_entity.pdbx_description
1 polymer ?
#
loop_
_entity_poly.entity_id
_entity_poly.type
_entity_poly.pdbx_seq_one_letter_code
_entity_poly.pdbx_strand_id
1 'polypeptide(L)'
;MLAAIKMEVMTPSLETPDEGCIAIDFHMPPICSPIVRPGRPAEAAPVVAKQLSDTILSSGMINLKELSLVSGKAAWMAYLDIYCLDADGALFDTALLSAVAAFSHLEIPVVSLNDDGKIVLSEEQGLSDREPVNKEKRKINLSSVPFSLTCVLHKNYILADPTAEEESIMDTIVTVVLDSSSQLVSLQKPGGTVLAYTSAIQDCIALTRQRVKELQKILEEAISGMEVD
;
A
#
# COMPACT_ATOMS: atom_id res chain seq x y z
N MET A 1 9.07 -8.53 -0.63
CA MET A 1 9.29 -7.08 -0.87
C MET A 1 9.61 -6.41 0.44
N LEU A 2 10.30 -5.26 0.40
CA LEU A 2 10.59 -4.44 1.58
C LEU A 2 9.84 -3.13 1.45
N ALA A 3 9.04 -2.78 2.45
CA ALA A 3 8.30 -1.53 2.50
C ALA A 3 8.82 -0.69 3.67
N ALA A 4 9.07 0.58 3.43
CA ALA A 4 9.49 1.54 4.44
C ALA A 4 8.59 2.77 4.36
N ILE A 5 8.21 3.31 5.52
CA ILE A 5 7.41 4.53 5.58
C ILE A 5 8.23 5.61 6.26
N LYS A 6 8.38 6.74 5.59
CA LYS A 6 8.96 7.96 6.13
C LYS A 6 7.88 9.01 6.29
N MET A 7 7.83 9.65 7.44
CA MET A 7 6.89 10.73 7.72
C MET A 7 7.60 12.07 7.80
N GLU A 8 6.99 13.09 7.20
CA GLU A 8 7.47 14.46 7.29
C GLU A 8 6.29 15.44 7.33
N VAL A 9 6.53 16.60 7.94
CA VAL A 9 5.49 17.62 8.11
C VAL A 9 5.51 18.53 6.89
N MET A 10 4.37 18.63 6.20
CA MET A 10 4.19 19.49 5.04
C MET A 10 3.04 20.48 5.26
N THR A 11 3.02 21.55 4.48
CA THR A 11 1.83 22.40 4.36
C THR A 11 0.81 21.72 3.43
N PRO A 12 -0.43 21.45 3.88
CA PRO A 12 -1.44 20.82 3.05
C PRO A 12 -1.86 21.70 1.86
N SER A 13 -2.52 21.09 0.88
CA SER A 13 -3.02 21.82 -0.28
C SER A 13 -4.13 22.80 0.12
N LEU A 14 -4.32 23.87 -0.66
CA LEU A 14 -5.41 24.83 -0.43
C LEU A 14 -6.81 24.22 -0.68
N GLU A 15 -6.88 23.15 -1.47
CA GLU A 15 -8.14 22.47 -1.81
C GLU A 15 -8.59 21.54 -0.68
N THR A 16 -7.63 20.89 -0.01
CA THR A 16 -7.86 19.95 1.11
C THR A 16 -7.02 20.33 2.33
N PRO A 17 -7.36 21.43 3.03
CA PRO A 17 -6.58 21.92 4.18
C PRO A 17 -6.64 21.00 5.41
N ASP A 18 -7.62 20.10 5.46
CA ASP A 18 -7.89 19.19 6.58
C ASP A 18 -7.36 17.77 6.37
N GLU A 19 -6.59 17.54 5.31
CA GLU A 19 -6.11 16.19 4.94
C GLU A 19 -4.59 16.16 4.83
N GLY A 20 -3.99 15.08 5.33
CA GLY A 20 -2.62 14.71 5.02
C GLY A 20 -2.49 14.11 3.62
N CYS A 21 -1.25 13.83 3.23
CA CYS A 21 -0.94 13.29 1.91
C CYS A 21 -0.10 12.03 2.03
N ILE A 22 -0.23 11.15 1.04
CA ILE A 22 0.53 9.91 0.93
C ILE A 22 1.17 9.90 -0.44
N ALA A 23 2.49 9.77 -0.47
CA ALA A 23 3.26 9.54 -1.68
C ALA A 23 3.73 8.09 -1.67
N ILE A 24 3.52 7.38 -2.78
CA ILE A 24 3.89 5.97 -2.92
C ILE A 24 4.85 5.84 -4.08
N ASP A 25 6.04 5.33 -3.79
CA ASP A 25 7.07 5.05 -4.77
C ASP A 25 7.41 3.55 -4.77
N PHE A 26 7.54 2.99 -5.97
CA PHE A 26 7.89 1.58 -6.15
C PHE A 26 9.21 1.48 -6.91
N HIS A 27 10.17 0.80 -6.28
CA HIS A 27 11.52 0.63 -6.79
C HIS A 27 11.78 -0.83 -7.17
N MET A 28 12.20 -1.03 -8.43
CA MET A 28 12.76 -2.29 -8.91
C MET A 28 14.26 -2.13 -9.13
N PRO A 29 15.10 -2.43 -8.13
CA PRO A 29 16.55 -2.49 -8.32
C PRO A 29 16.96 -3.65 -9.25
N PRO A 30 18.08 -3.58 -9.98
CA PRO A 30 18.51 -4.64 -10.91
C PRO A 30 18.76 -6.03 -10.29
N ILE A 31 18.81 -6.12 -8.95
CA ILE A 31 18.92 -7.39 -8.23
C ILE A 31 17.63 -8.22 -8.32
N CYS A 32 16.47 -7.58 -8.51
CA CYS A 32 15.18 -8.27 -8.43
C CYS A 32 14.85 -9.12 -9.64
N SER A 33 15.36 -8.78 -10.81
CA SER A 33 15.10 -9.52 -12.04
C SER A 33 16.18 -9.22 -13.08
N PRO A 34 16.61 -10.24 -13.86
CA PRO A 34 17.55 -10.03 -14.97
C PRO A 34 16.98 -9.13 -16.09
N ILE A 35 15.66 -8.92 -16.10
CA ILE A 35 14.97 -8.03 -17.06
C ILE A 35 15.27 -6.56 -16.73
N VAL A 36 15.49 -6.24 -15.46
CA VAL A 36 15.75 -4.88 -14.99
C VAL A 36 17.22 -4.56 -15.16
N ARG A 37 17.53 -3.68 -16.11
CA ARG A 37 18.92 -3.28 -16.40
C ARG A 37 19.31 -2.05 -15.60
N PRO A 38 20.54 -1.98 -15.06
CA PRO A 38 21.07 -0.76 -14.46
C PRO A 38 20.97 0.43 -15.43
N GLY A 39 20.41 1.54 -14.97
CA GLY A 39 20.31 2.79 -15.72
C GLY A 39 19.03 2.98 -16.55
N ARG A 40 18.24 1.92 -16.81
CA ARG A 40 16.88 2.04 -17.38
C ARG A 40 15.86 1.76 -16.28
N PRO A 41 14.95 2.69 -15.97
CA PRO A 41 13.84 2.39 -15.06
C PRO A 41 13.01 1.23 -15.59
N ALA A 42 12.60 0.32 -14.70
CA ALA A 42 11.67 -0.74 -15.06
C ALA A 42 10.31 -0.13 -15.43
N GLU A 43 9.75 -0.54 -16.58
CA GLU A 43 8.45 -0.01 -17.05
C GLU A 43 7.29 -0.40 -16.14
N ALA A 44 7.38 -1.55 -15.48
CA ALA A 44 6.38 -2.02 -14.53
C ALA A 44 6.33 -1.17 -13.25
N ALA A 45 7.45 -0.55 -12.85
CA ALA A 45 7.55 0.14 -11.57
C ALA A 45 6.56 1.33 -11.42
N PRO A 46 6.50 2.30 -12.34
CA PRO A 46 5.53 3.39 -12.24
C PRO A 46 4.08 2.92 -12.37
N VAL A 47 3.82 1.83 -13.11
CA VAL A 47 2.47 1.25 -13.25
C VAL A 47 2.00 0.68 -11.92
N VAL A 48 2.85 -0.12 -11.25
CA VAL A 48 2.56 -0.68 -9.93
C VAL A 48 2.41 0.42 -8.89
N ALA A 49 3.31 1.42 -8.88
CA ALA A 49 3.21 2.56 -7.95
C ALA A 49 1.87 3.29 -8.09
N LYS A 50 1.46 3.58 -9.34
CA LYS A 50 0.18 4.25 -9.60
C LYS A 50 -1.01 3.39 -9.19
N GLN A 51 -0.99 2.10 -9.53
CA GLN A 51 -2.04 1.16 -9.17
C GLN A 51 -2.19 1.01 -7.64
N LEU A 52 -1.07 1.00 -6.90
CA LEU A 52 -1.08 0.98 -5.43
C LEU A 52 -1.66 2.26 -4.86
N SER A 53 -1.25 3.42 -5.38
CA SER A 53 -1.79 4.72 -4.96
C SER A 53 -3.31 4.78 -5.17
N ASP A 54 -3.79 4.39 -6.35
CA ASP A 54 -5.22 4.39 -6.65
C ASP A 54 -5.98 3.38 -5.77
N THR A 55 -5.39 2.22 -5.48
CA THR A 55 -6.00 1.18 -4.64
C THR A 55 -6.10 1.60 -3.18
N ILE A 56 -5.04 2.15 -2.59
CA ILE A 56 -5.02 2.58 -1.19
C ILE A 56 -5.94 3.79 -0.95
N LEU A 57 -5.97 4.73 -1.92
CA LEU A 57 -6.86 5.88 -1.84
C LEU A 57 -8.34 5.46 -2.03
N SER A 58 -8.62 4.57 -2.98
CA SER A 58 -10.00 4.11 -3.26
C SER A 58 -10.56 3.18 -2.19
N SER A 59 -9.72 2.37 -1.53
CA SER A 59 -10.18 1.54 -0.41
C SER A 59 -10.51 2.37 0.83
N GLY A 60 -10.01 3.61 0.93
CA GLY A 60 -10.18 4.42 2.12
C GLY A 60 -9.49 3.82 3.36
N MET A 61 -8.43 3.03 3.14
CA MET A 61 -7.71 2.30 4.19
C MET A 61 -7.19 3.24 5.28
N ILE A 62 -6.69 4.41 4.87
CA ILE A 62 -6.10 5.41 5.76
C ILE A 62 -6.99 6.64 5.79
N ASN A 63 -7.38 7.07 6.98
CA ASN A 63 -8.09 8.31 7.16
C ASN A 63 -7.11 9.50 7.07
N LEU A 64 -7.07 10.17 5.92
CA LEU A 64 -6.20 11.33 5.69
C LEU A 64 -6.44 12.48 6.67
N LYS A 65 -7.61 12.55 7.31
CA LYS A 65 -7.90 13.55 8.34
C LYS A 65 -7.16 13.30 9.65
N GLU A 66 -6.84 12.04 9.95
CA GLU A 66 -5.99 11.71 11.12
C GLU A 66 -4.54 12.16 10.94
N LEU A 67 -4.13 12.36 9.68
CA LEU A 67 -2.82 12.89 9.31
C LEU A 67 -2.75 14.42 9.35
N SER A 68 -3.88 15.12 9.54
CA SER A 68 -3.87 16.59 9.68
C SER A 68 -3.51 17.00 11.10
N LEU A 69 -2.56 17.92 11.25
CA LEU A 69 -2.14 18.47 12.53
C LEU A 69 -2.86 19.78 12.83
N VAL A 70 -2.70 20.74 11.91
CA VAL A 70 -3.32 22.06 11.98
C VAL A 70 -3.89 22.38 10.61
N SER A 71 -5.22 22.44 10.53
CA SER A 71 -5.94 22.77 9.31
C SER A 71 -5.32 23.95 8.57
N GLY A 72 -4.94 23.72 7.30
CA GLY A 72 -4.39 24.74 6.40
C GLY A 72 -2.97 25.22 6.71
N LYS A 73 -2.33 24.75 7.78
CA LYS A 73 -0.94 25.12 8.12
C LYS A 73 0.01 23.92 8.08
N ALA A 74 -0.42 22.78 8.57
CA ALA A 74 0.44 21.61 8.65
C ALA A 74 -0.33 20.30 8.68
N ALA A 75 0.15 19.35 7.88
CA ALA A 75 -0.32 17.99 7.82
C ALA A 75 0.88 17.06 7.62
N TRP A 76 0.68 15.79 7.95
CA TRP A 76 1.66 14.75 7.68
C TRP A 76 1.66 14.36 6.21
N MET A 77 2.87 14.21 5.67
CA MET A 77 3.16 13.51 4.43
C MET A 77 3.78 12.17 4.78
N ALA A 78 3.14 11.08 4.36
CA ALA A 78 3.69 9.73 4.47
C ALA A 78 4.26 9.30 3.11
N TYR A 79 5.57 9.11 3.05
CA TYR A 79 6.27 8.51 1.91
C TYR A 79 6.38 7.02 2.14
N LEU A 80 5.69 6.24 1.32
CA LEU A 80 5.81 4.79 1.29
C LEU A 80 6.74 4.40 0.14
N ASP A 81 7.91 3.90 0.49
CA ASP A 81 8.88 3.37 -0.46
C ASP A 81 8.83 1.84 -0.43
N ILE A 82 8.52 1.23 -1.56
CA ILE A 82 8.50 -0.24 -1.71
C ILE A 82 9.65 -0.68 -2.62
N TYR A 83 10.52 -1.53 -2.09
CA TYR A 83 11.63 -2.16 -2.81
C TYR A 83 11.30 -3.61 -3.15
N CYS A 84 11.28 -3.91 -4.44
CA CYS A 84 11.24 -5.27 -4.94
C CYS A 84 12.64 -5.89 -4.85
N LEU A 85 12.81 -6.95 -4.06
CA LEU A 85 14.10 -7.63 -3.89
C LEU A 85 14.26 -8.83 -4.82
N ASP A 86 13.16 -9.53 -5.07
CA ASP A 86 13.07 -10.69 -5.94
C ASP A 86 11.69 -10.64 -6.61
N ALA A 87 11.67 -10.76 -7.93
CA ALA A 87 10.49 -10.59 -8.77
C ALA A 87 10.18 -11.91 -9.47
N ASP A 88 9.40 -12.76 -8.79
CA ASP A 88 8.97 -14.07 -9.30
C ASP A 88 7.45 -14.14 -9.56
N GLY A 89 6.92 -13.10 -10.21
CA GLY A 89 5.49 -12.98 -10.54
C GLY A 89 4.66 -12.29 -9.46
N ALA A 90 3.38 -12.02 -9.79
CA ALA A 90 2.38 -11.41 -8.91
C ALA A 90 2.89 -10.17 -8.12
N LEU A 91 3.65 -9.30 -8.80
CA LEU A 91 4.34 -8.16 -8.17
C LEU A 91 3.39 -7.27 -7.38
N PHE A 92 2.20 -7.00 -7.95
CA PHE A 92 1.23 -6.12 -7.33
C PHE A 92 0.68 -6.69 -6.01
N ASP A 93 0.45 -8.00 -5.93
CA ASP A 93 -0.11 -8.64 -4.74
C ASP A 93 0.84 -8.56 -3.55
N THR A 94 2.10 -8.89 -3.81
CA THR A 94 3.14 -8.77 -2.76
C THR A 94 3.37 -7.32 -2.39
N ALA A 95 3.31 -6.38 -3.35
CA ALA A 95 3.49 -4.97 -3.08
C ALA A 95 2.37 -4.42 -2.20
N LEU A 96 1.11 -4.74 -2.51
CA LEU A 96 -0.04 -4.30 -1.73
C LEU A 96 0.00 -4.89 -0.31
N LEU A 97 0.30 -6.18 -0.18
CA LEU A 97 0.44 -6.81 1.14
C LEU A 97 1.55 -6.15 1.97
N SER A 98 2.69 -5.83 1.34
CA SER A 98 3.80 -5.15 2.03
C SER A 98 3.44 -3.72 2.47
N ALA A 99 2.69 -2.99 1.64
CA ALA A 99 2.20 -1.66 1.95
C ALA A 99 1.23 -1.69 3.14
N VAL A 100 0.26 -2.61 3.10
CA VAL A 100 -0.70 -2.85 4.19
C VAL A 100 0.03 -3.19 5.49
N ALA A 101 1.00 -4.11 5.44
CA ALA A 101 1.77 -4.50 6.62
C ALA A 101 2.56 -3.32 7.20
N ALA A 102 3.20 -2.52 6.34
CA ALA A 102 3.94 -1.32 6.76
C ALA A 102 3.02 -0.28 7.42
N PHE A 103 1.84 -0.01 6.84
CA PHE A 103 0.87 0.91 7.43
C PHE A 103 0.24 0.37 8.72
N SER A 104 0.10 -0.96 8.85
CA SER A 104 -0.40 -1.60 10.07
C SER A 104 0.57 -1.43 11.24
N HIS A 105 1.88 -1.42 10.95
CA HIS A 105 2.93 -1.23 11.95
C HIS A 105 3.33 0.25 12.15
N LEU A 106 2.81 1.16 11.33
CA LEU A 106 3.21 2.57 11.38
C LEU A 106 2.74 3.24 12.69
N GLU A 107 3.70 3.77 13.43
CA GLU A 107 3.46 4.64 14.56
C GLU A 107 3.73 6.10 14.18
N ILE A 108 2.71 6.95 14.28
CA ILE A 108 2.90 8.38 14.03
C ILE A 108 3.66 8.98 15.20
N PRO A 109 4.83 9.62 14.96
CA PRO A 109 5.61 10.23 16.02
C PRO A 109 4.91 11.45 16.60
N VAL A 110 5.19 11.72 17.88
CA VAL A 110 4.62 12.88 18.58
C VAL A 110 5.27 14.16 18.10
N VAL A 111 4.44 15.11 17.70
CA VAL A 111 4.86 16.47 17.32
C VAL A 111 4.32 17.50 18.30
N SER A 112 5.16 18.46 18.65
CA SER A 112 4.79 19.64 19.43
C SER A 112 4.82 20.88 18.52
N LEU A 113 3.86 21.78 18.73
CA LEU A 113 3.90 23.12 18.15
C LEU A 113 4.77 24.00 19.07
N ASN A 114 5.78 24.66 18.50
CA ASN A 114 6.43 25.77 19.19
C ASN A 114 5.58 27.04 19.03
N ASP A 115 5.75 28.00 19.96
CA ASP A 115 5.06 29.30 19.96
C ASP A 115 5.27 30.14 18.68
N ASP A 116 6.30 29.82 17.89
CA ASP A 116 6.58 30.42 16.56
C ASP A 116 5.81 29.76 15.40
N GLY A 117 4.89 28.82 15.67
CA GLY A 117 4.10 28.12 14.64
C GLY A 117 4.89 27.08 13.83
N LYS A 118 6.12 26.74 14.26
CA LYS A 118 6.93 25.65 13.71
C LYS A 118 6.68 24.36 14.48
N ILE A 119 6.50 23.27 13.74
CA ILE A 119 6.28 21.94 14.30
C ILE A 119 7.63 21.26 14.49
N VAL A 120 7.90 20.81 15.71
CA VAL A 120 9.14 20.09 16.05
C VAL A 120 8.76 18.67 16.50
N LEU A 121 9.50 17.69 15.98
CA LEU A 121 9.43 16.30 16.42
C LEU A 121 9.91 16.24 17.87
N SER A 122 9.06 15.76 18.79
CA SER A 122 9.34 15.76 20.23
C SER A 122 10.27 14.63 20.67
N GLU A 123 11.23 14.20 19.83
CA GLU A 123 12.22 13.18 20.20
C GLU A 123 13.57 13.77 20.62
N GLU A 124 13.84 15.05 20.34
CA GLU A 124 15.08 15.71 20.74
C GLU A 124 14.82 16.87 21.71
N GLN A 125 15.25 16.66 22.96
CA GLN A 125 15.48 17.63 24.04
C GLN A 125 14.31 17.92 24.99
N GLY A 126 14.44 17.35 26.20
CA GLY A 126 14.25 18.01 27.50
C GLY A 126 12.95 18.79 27.76
N LEU A 127 12.14 18.29 28.70
CA LEU A 127 11.03 18.99 29.36
C LEU A 127 11.30 20.48 29.62
N SER A 128 10.44 21.34 29.08
CA SER A 128 9.64 22.36 29.82
C SER A 128 8.95 23.30 28.83
N ASP A 129 7.64 23.48 28.97
CA ASP A 129 6.81 24.53 28.34
C ASP A 129 6.45 24.38 26.84
N ARG A 130 5.85 23.25 26.43
CA ARG A 130 5.18 23.14 25.11
C ARG A 130 3.86 22.40 25.24
N GLU A 131 2.77 22.97 24.72
CA GLU A 131 1.47 22.29 24.65
C GLU A 131 1.53 21.14 23.64
N PRO A 132 1.40 19.87 24.06
CA PRO A 132 1.43 18.74 23.14
C PRO A 132 0.13 18.70 22.33
N VAL A 133 0.21 18.79 21.00
CA VAL A 133 -0.94 18.62 20.10
C VAL A 133 -1.39 17.16 20.05
N ASN A 134 -0.46 16.22 20.23
CA ASN A 134 -0.73 14.81 20.48
C ASN A 134 0.11 14.35 21.67
N LYS A 135 -0.49 13.59 22.59
CA LYS A 135 0.17 13.17 23.84
C LYS A 135 0.94 11.86 23.73
N GLU A 136 0.73 11.04 22.69
CA GLU A 136 1.29 9.68 22.60
C GLU A 136 1.57 9.28 21.14
N LYS A 137 2.51 8.34 20.93
CA LYS A 137 2.71 7.66 19.66
C LYS A 137 1.40 6.96 19.30
N ARG A 138 0.78 7.33 18.18
CA ARG A 138 -0.54 6.83 17.81
C ARG A 138 -0.43 5.92 16.59
N LYS A 139 -0.97 4.71 16.71
CA LYS A 139 -1.21 3.82 15.58
C LYS A 139 -2.35 4.37 14.72
N ILE A 140 -2.20 4.31 13.40
CA ILE A 140 -3.25 4.73 12.47
C ILE A 140 -4.39 3.72 12.51
N ASN A 141 -5.64 4.20 12.55
CA ASN A 141 -6.78 3.30 12.42
C ASN A 141 -6.95 2.90 10.95
N LEU A 142 -6.64 1.64 10.63
CA LEU A 142 -6.93 1.08 9.32
C LEU A 142 -8.38 0.58 9.31
N SER A 143 -9.23 1.21 8.51
CA SER A 143 -10.67 0.90 8.45
C SER A 143 -10.96 -0.25 7.49
N SER A 144 -10.35 -0.21 6.30
CA SER A 144 -10.66 -1.03 5.14
C SER A 144 -9.37 -1.45 4.46
N VAL A 145 -8.87 -2.63 4.85
CA VAL A 145 -7.60 -3.17 4.38
C VAL A 145 -7.80 -3.90 3.04
N PRO A 146 -7.24 -3.41 1.93
CA PRO A 146 -7.36 -4.05 0.63
C PRO A 146 -6.37 -5.22 0.48
N PHE A 147 -6.84 -6.31 -0.09
CA PHE A 147 -6.03 -7.46 -0.50
C PHE A 147 -6.28 -7.74 -1.98
N SER A 148 -5.22 -8.05 -2.71
CA SER A 148 -5.32 -8.38 -4.13
C SER A 148 -4.96 -9.81 -4.42
N LEU A 149 -5.51 -10.30 -5.52
CA LEU A 149 -5.12 -11.55 -6.15
C LEU A 149 -5.02 -11.32 -7.65
N THR A 150 -3.85 -11.67 -8.18
CA THR A 150 -3.52 -11.67 -9.59
C THR A 150 -3.77 -13.08 -10.11
N CYS A 151 -4.62 -13.15 -11.13
CA CYS A 151 -5.00 -14.38 -11.80
C CYS A 151 -4.62 -14.29 -13.28
N VAL A 152 -4.08 -15.39 -13.81
CA VAL A 152 -3.86 -15.57 -15.24
C VAL A 152 -5.00 -16.38 -15.83
N LEU A 153 -5.56 -15.89 -16.93
CA LEU A 153 -6.58 -16.57 -17.71
C LEU A 153 -5.95 -17.23 -18.93
N HIS A 154 -5.99 -18.56 -18.97
CA HIS A 154 -5.54 -19.32 -20.14
C HIS A 154 -6.63 -20.29 -20.61
N LYS A 155 -7.22 -20.00 -21.77
CA LYS A 155 -8.33 -20.77 -22.35
C LYS A 155 -9.49 -20.88 -21.34
N ASN A 156 -9.71 -22.07 -20.77
CA ASN A 156 -10.75 -22.34 -19.77
C ASN A 156 -10.18 -22.50 -18.35
N TYR A 157 -8.89 -22.25 -18.15
CA TYR A 157 -8.22 -22.39 -16.86
C TYR A 157 -7.91 -21.02 -16.27
N ILE A 158 -8.10 -20.92 -14.96
CA ILE A 158 -7.74 -19.76 -14.14
C ILE A 158 -6.60 -20.23 -13.24
N LEU A 159 -5.46 -19.57 -13.36
CA LEU A 159 -4.31 -19.77 -12.48
C LEU A 159 -4.26 -18.57 -11.54
N ALA A 160 -4.18 -18.83 -10.24
CA ALA A 160 -4.05 -17.80 -9.21
C ALA A 160 -2.60 -17.76 -8.74
N ASP A 161 -2.08 -16.55 -8.50
CA ASP A 161 -0.70 -16.32 -8.04
C ASP A 161 0.36 -16.88 -9.04
N PRO A 162 0.44 -16.32 -10.25
CA PRO A 162 1.33 -16.80 -11.29
C PRO A 162 2.80 -16.51 -10.97
N THR A 163 3.68 -17.44 -11.32
CA THR A 163 5.13 -17.25 -11.31
C THR A 163 5.60 -16.37 -12.47
N ALA A 164 6.83 -15.86 -12.42
CA ALA A 164 7.38 -15.05 -13.52
C ALA A 164 7.44 -15.83 -14.85
N GLU A 165 7.66 -17.14 -14.79
CA GLU A 165 7.62 -18.01 -15.98
C GLU A 165 6.21 -18.08 -16.58
N GLU A 166 5.18 -18.25 -15.74
CA GLU A 166 3.79 -18.30 -16.20
C GLU A 166 3.34 -16.95 -16.78
N GLU A 167 3.70 -15.83 -16.16
CA GLU A 167 3.43 -14.49 -16.70
C GLU A 167 4.13 -14.27 -18.06
N SER A 168 5.30 -14.86 -18.28
CA SER A 168 6.03 -14.71 -19.55
C SER A 168 5.38 -15.43 -20.73
N ILE A 169 4.57 -16.46 -20.46
CA ILE A 169 3.92 -17.30 -21.48
C ILE A 169 2.48 -16.85 -21.74
N MET A 170 1.86 -16.16 -20.77
CA MET A 170 0.42 -15.94 -20.74
C MET A 170 0.05 -14.47 -20.97
N ASP A 171 -0.82 -14.22 -21.94
CA ASP A 171 -1.14 -12.85 -22.36
C ASP A 171 -2.20 -12.14 -21.51
N THR A 172 -3.01 -12.89 -20.75
CA THR A 172 -4.20 -12.34 -20.08
C THR A 172 -4.08 -12.46 -18.57
N ILE A 173 -3.78 -11.34 -17.94
CA ILE A 173 -3.72 -11.18 -16.48
C ILE A 173 -4.94 -10.38 -16.03
N VAL A 174 -5.53 -10.77 -14.91
CA VAL A 174 -6.61 -10.08 -14.23
C VAL A 174 -6.23 -9.95 -12.76
N THR A 175 -6.14 -8.72 -12.28
CA THR A 175 -5.90 -8.43 -10.87
C THR A 175 -7.21 -7.98 -10.24
N VAL A 176 -7.64 -8.68 -9.20
CA VAL A 176 -8.83 -8.37 -8.42
C VAL A 176 -8.39 -7.87 -7.06
N VAL A 177 -8.94 -6.74 -6.60
CA VAL A 177 -8.70 -6.21 -5.26
C VAL A 177 -9.99 -6.20 -4.47
N LEU A 178 -10.00 -6.88 -3.33
CA LEU A 178 -11.12 -6.90 -2.38
C LEU A 178 -10.70 -6.27 -1.06
N ASP A 179 -11.64 -5.60 -0.42
CA ASP A 179 -11.51 -5.17 0.97
C ASP A 179 -11.70 -6.33 1.96
N SER A 180 -11.34 -6.15 3.23
CA SER A 180 -11.63 -7.05 4.35
C SER A 180 -13.12 -7.41 4.45
N SER A 181 -14.02 -6.50 4.07
CA SER A 181 -15.47 -6.75 3.98
C SER A 181 -15.89 -7.52 2.72
N SER A 182 -14.94 -8.05 1.94
CA SER A 182 -15.13 -8.73 0.65
C SER A 182 -15.84 -7.88 -0.41
N GLN A 183 -15.74 -6.56 -0.31
CA GLN A 183 -16.23 -5.62 -1.32
C GLN A 183 -15.17 -5.40 -2.40
N LEU A 184 -15.60 -5.26 -3.64
CA LEU A 184 -14.68 -5.02 -4.77
C LEU A 184 -14.19 -3.57 -4.73
N VAL A 185 -12.88 -3.39 -4.59
CA VAL A 185 -12.24 -2.07 -4.63
C VAL A 185 -11.81 -1.74 -6.05
N SER A 186 -11.08 -2.67 -6.68
CA SER A 186 -10.55 -2.49 -8.03
C SER A 186 -10.52 -3.81 -8.79
N LEU A 187 -10.75 -3.72 -10.10
CA LEU A 187 -10.60 -4.83 -11.04
C LEU A 187 -9.79 -4.30 -12.22
N GLN A 188 -8.62 -4.90 -12.47
CA GLN A 188 -7.75 -4.47 -13.54
C GLN A 188 -7.46 -5.62 -14.50
N LYS A 189 -7.75 -5.37 -15.77
CA LYS A 189 -7.35 -6.22 -16.89
C LYS A 189 -6.55 -5.35 -17.87
N PRO A 190 -5.21 -5.31 -17.76
CA PRO A 190 -4.39 -4.41 -18.58
C PRO A 190 -4.40 -4.76 -20.08
N GLY A 191 -4.78 -5.99 -20.44
CA GLY A 191 -4.83 -6.44 -21.82
C GLY A 191 -5.12 -7.93 -21.94
N GLY A 192 -4.79 -8.50 -23.10
CA GLY A 192 -4.82 -9.96 -23.31
C GLY A 192 -5.82 -10.43 -24.37
N THR A 193 -5.46 -11.54 -25.00
CA THR A 193 -6.18 -12.19 -26.10
C THR A 193 -7.45 -12.92 -25.64
N VAL A 194 -7.51 -13.33 -24.37
CA VAL A 194 -8.66 -14.04 -23.82
C VAL A 194 -9.74 -13.04 -23.41
N LEU A 195 -10.96 -13.27 -23.89
CA LEU A 195 -12.15 -12.56 -23.41
C LEU A 195 -12.45 -13.04 -21.99
N ALA A 196 -12.38 -12.11 -21.04
CA ALA A 196 -12.80 -12.37 -19.67
C ALA A 196 -14.34 -12.42 -19.64
N TYR A 197 -14.90 -13.61 -19.85
CA TYR A 197 -16.34 -13.83 -19.66
C TYR A 197 -16.72 -13.50 -18.22
N THR A 198 -17.96 -13.03 -18.03
CA THR A 198 -18.47 -12.66 -16.70
C THR A 198 -18.32 -13.80 -15.68
N SER A 199 -18.49 -15.05 -16.12
CA SER A 199 -18.28 -16.24 -15.27
C SER A 199 -16.84 -16.36 -14.77
N ALA A 200 -15.85 -16.18 -15.65
CA ALA A 200 -14.44 -16.28 -15.27
C ALA A 200 -14.04 -15.18 -14.27
N ILE A 201 -14.57 -13.96 -14.42
CA ILE A 201 -14.35 -12.87 -13.47
C ILE A 201 -15.00 -13.19 -12.12
N GLN A 202 -16.22 -13.75 -12.12
CA GLN A 202 -16.89 -14.19 -10.89
C GLN A 202 -16.10 -15.28 -10.17
N ASP A 203 -15.55 -16.24 -10.91
CA ASP A 203 -14.69 -17.28 -10.35
C ASP A 203 -13.40 -16.68 -9.77
N CYS A 204 -12.77 -15.72 -10.46
CA CYS A 204 -11.61 -14.98 -9.93
C CYS A 204 -11.95 -14.25 -8.62
N ILE A 205 -13.11 -13.58 -8.55
CA ILE A 205 -13.56 -12.90 -7.33
C ILE A 205 -13.81 -13.91 -6.21
N ALA A 206 -14.38 -15.08 -6.52
CA ALA A 206 -14.61 -16.13 -5.53
C ALA A 206 -13.29 -16.68 -4.97
N LEU A 207 -12.29 -16.93 -5.83
CA LEU A 207 -10.93 -17.32 -5.43
C LEU A 207 -10.27 -16.24 -4.58
N THR A 208 -10.36 -14.98 -5.01
CA THR A 208 -9.81 -13.82 -4.27
C THR A 208 -10.41 -13.75 -2.87
N ARG A 209 -11.73 -13.94 -2.74
CA ARG A 209 -12.42 -13.93 -1.44
C ARG A 209 -11.91 -15.01 -0.49
N GLN A 210 -11.59 -16.20 -0.99
CA GLN A 210 -10.98 -17.24 -0.17
C GLN A 210 -9.57 -16.81 0.26
N ARG A 211 -8.76 -16.30 -0.68
CA ARG A 211 -7.39 -15.88 -0.42
C ARG A 211 -7.31 -14.72 0.59
N VAL A 212 -8.20 -13.74 0.50
CA VAL A 212 -8.29 -12.60 1.43
C VAL A 212 -8.43 -13.10 2.87
N LYS A 213 -9.27 -14.10 3.13
CA LYS A 213 -9.45 -14.64 4.49
C LYS A 213 -8.18 -15.31 5.03
N GLU A 214 -7.46 -16.01 4.18
CA GLU A 214 -6.19 -16.63 4.55
C GLU A 214 -5.12 -15.58 4.84
N LEU A 215 -4.97 -14.59 3.95
CA LEU A 215 -3.99 -13.52 4.11
C LEU A 215 -4.30 -12.63 5.31
N GLN A 216 -5.57 -12.34 5.57
CA GLN A 216 -5.98 -11.58 6.75
C GLN A 216 -5.57 -12.30 8.04
N LYS A 217 -5.80 -13.61 8.13
CA LYS A 217 -5.39 -14.42 9.29
C LYS A 217 -3.87 -14.40 9.48
N ILE A 218 -3.11 -14.54 8.40
CA ILE A 218 -1.64 -14.50 8.43
C ILE A 218 -1.15 -13.10 8.87
N LEU A 219 -1.77 -12.04 8.36
CA LEU A 219 -1.41 -10.67 8.71
C LEU A 219 -1.69 -10.38 10.19
N GLU A 220 -2.86 -10.76 10.69
CA GLU A 220 -3.23 -10.62 12.12
C GLU A 220 -2.27 -11.41 13.03
N GLU A 221 -1.94 -12.65 12.66
CA GLU A 221 -0.95 -13.47 13.37
C GLU A 221 0.43 -12.79 13.38
N ALA A 222 0.89 -12.28 12.24
CA ALA A 222 2.19 -11.60 12.12
C ALA A 222 2.24 -10.31 12.96
N ILE A 223 1.19 -9.49 12.93
CA ILE A 223 1.08 -8.26 13.74
C ILE A 223 1.11 -8.62 15.22
N SER A 224 0.34 -9.63 15.65
CA SER A 224 0.33 -10.06 17.05
C SER A 224 1.70 -10.57 17.53
N GLY A 225 2.46 -11.22 16.65
CA GLY A 225 3.81 -11.68 16.97
C GLY A 225 4.84 -10.56 17.10
N MET A 226 4.61 -9.41 16.47
CA MET A 226 5.50 -8.24 16.53
C MET A 226 5.22 -7.33 17.73
N GLU A 227 4.03 -7.39 18.33
CA GLU A 227 3.70 -6.61 19.55
C GLU A 227 4.27 -7.25 20.83
N VAL A 228 4.82 -8.46 20.75
CA VAL A 228 5.46 -9.16 21.86
C VAL A 228 6.97 -8.89 21.82
N ASP A 229 7.39 -7.67 22.15
CA ASP A 229 8.77 -7.34 22.57
C ASP A 229 8.81 -6.05 23.43
#